data_AF-A0A6G0HN80-F1
#
_entry.id   AF-A0A6G0HN80-F1
#
_cell.length_a   1.000
_cell.length_b   1.000
_cell.length_c   1.000
_cell.angle_alpha   90.00
_cell.angle_beta   90.00
_cell.angle_gamma   90.00
#
_symmetry.space_group_name_H-M   'P 1'
#
loop_
_entity.id
_entity.type
_entity.pdbx_description
1 polymer ?
#
loop_
_entity_poly.entity_id
_entity_poly.type
_entity_poly.pdbx_seq_one_letter_code
_entity_poly.pdbx_strand_id
1 'polypeptide(L)'
;MRQKGLGKTFNELSQLMQATKAEMDEHASDLETLQTLSKELSEISPDGNKAQIQSKMDNLSNIFNTFKDTVKEKEEEVSSCQDQLGEFRSAASTLTKWLEETNEKVPVVQPSSEKSLEKDLQIVTGLLDEWTSKGPAVQDLNSKGSALCSLITFLTSPAKTKTPSKSAHTNGGGPGSHSYLTNKDKK
;
A
#
# COMPACT_ATOMS: atom_id res chain seq x y z
N MET A 1 -0.16 -2.51 -25.76
CA MET A 1 -1.31 -2.55 -24.82
C MET A 1 -0.94 -3.26 -23.51
N ARG A 2 -0.35 -2.58 -22.52
CA ARG A 2 -0.15 -3.13 -21.14
C ARG A 2 -0.28 -2.10 -20.00
N GLN A 3 -0.32 -0.80 -20.27
CA GLN A 3 -0.45 0.22 -19.21
C GLN A 3 -1.84 0.27 -18.53
N LYS A 4 -2.88 -0.33 -19.12
CA LYS A 4 -4.26 -0.25 -18.59
C LYS A 4 -4.51 -1.09 -17.33
N GLY A 5 -3.60 -2.01 -16.98
CA GLY A 5 -3.72 -2.88 -15.79
C GLY A 5 -3.27 -2.20 -14.50
N LEU A 6 -2.06 -1.63 -14.49
CA LEU A 6 -1.47 -1.03 -13.28
C LEU A 6 -2.27 0.15 -12.73
N GLY A 7 -2.85 0.98 -13.62
CA GLY A 7 -3.69 2.11 -13.20
C GLY A 7 -5.00 1.69 -12.55
N LYS A 8 -5.55 0.53 -12.92
CA LYS A 8 -6.73 -0.03 -12.24
C LYS A 8 -6.37 -0.54 -10.85
N THR A 9 -5.28 -1.30 -10.74
CA THR A 9 -4.77 -1.81 -9.45
C THR A 9 -4.46 -0.69 -8.46
N PHE A 10 -3.92 0.42 -8.96
CA PHE A 10 -3.61 1.56 -8.12
C PHE A 10 -4.89 2.23 -7.57
N ASN A 11 -5.89 2.43 -8.44
CA ASN A 11 -7.19 2.97 -8.01
C ASN A 11 -7.90 2.04 -7.02
N GLU A 12 -7.84 0.72 -7.24
CA GLU A 12 -8.37 -0.29 -6.32
C GLU A 12 -7.69 -0.21 -4.95
N LEU A 13 -6.35 -0.06 -4.91
CA LEU A 13 -5.60 0.11 -3.67
C LEU A 13 -6.00 1.38 -2.92
N SER A 14 -6.18 2.49 -3.64
CA SER A 14 -6.66 3.74 -3.04
C SER A 14 -8.08 3.63 -2.50
N GLN A 15 -8.98 2.94 -3.20
CA GLN A 15 -10.35 2.70 -2.72
C GLN A 15 -10.37 1.82 -1.49
N LEU A 16 -9.56 0.76 -1.47
CA LEU A 16 -9.40 -0.11 -0.31
C LEU A 16 -8.91 0.69 0.90
N MET A 17 -7.91 1.56 0.71
CA MET A 17 -7.41 2.45 1.78
C MET A 17 -8.52 3.35 2.34
N GLN A 18 -9.32 3.98 1.49
CA GLN A 18 -10.44 4.83 1.93
C GLN A 18 -11.51 4.02 2.68
N ALA A 19 -11.82 2.81 2.23
CA ALA A 19 -12.75 1.92 2.92
C ALA A 19 -12.22 1.52 4.30
N THR A 20 -10.95 1.14 4.41
CA THR A 20 -10.30 0.82 5.70
C THR A 20 -10.30 2.02 6.66
N LYS A 21 -10.12 3.23 6.14
CA LYS A 21 -10.21 4.45 6.97
C LYS A 21 -11.62 4.70 7.49
N ALA A 22 -12.63 4.54 6.65
CA ALA A 22 -14.03 4.67 7.07
C ALA A 22 -14.39 3.63 8.15
N GLU A 23 -13.95 2.38 7.98
CA GLU A 23 -14.12 1.33 8.98
C GLU A 23 -13.36 1.65 10.29
N MET A 24 -12.16 2.22 10.19
CA MET A 24 -11.39 2.66 11.36
C MET A 24 -12.10 3.78 12.13
N ASP A 25 -12.75 4.73 11.44
CA ASP A 25 -13.51 5.80 12.08
C ASP A 25 -14.77 5.27 12.79
N GLU A 26 -15.45 4.27 12.21
CA GLU A 26 -16.55 3.53 12.88
C GLU A 26 -16.05 2.84 14.15
N HIS A 27 -14.96 2.06 14.06
CA HIS A 27 -14.37 1.38 15.22
C HIS A 27 -13.87 2.36 16.30
N ALA A 28 -13.48 3.59 15.93
CA ALA A 28 -13.12 4.62 16.90
C ALA A 28 -14.34 5.06 17.74
N SER A 29 -15.50 5.24 17.09
CA SER A 29 -16.77 5.58 17.76
C SER A 29 -17.25 4.44 18.66
N ASP A 30 -17.11 3.20 18.21
CA ASP A 30 -17.43 2.01 19.00
C ASP A 30 -16.54 1.90 20.24
N LEU A 31 -15.25 2.22 20.09
CA LEU A 31 -14.31 2.23 21.21
C LEU A 31 -14.67 3.29 22.25
N GLU A 32 -15.08 4.50 21.84
CA GLU A 32 -15.54 5.56 22.75
C GLU A 32 -16.82 5.16 23.51
N THR A 33 -17.76 4.52 22.81
CA THR A 33 -18.97 3.97 23.41
C THR A 33 -18.62 2.91 24.44
N LEU A 34 -17.71 1.99 24.10
CA LEU A 34 -17.28 0.94 25.01
C LEU A 34 -16.52 1.50 26.22
N GLN A 35 -15.71 2.55 26.05
CA GLN A 35 -15.05 3.25 27.16
C GLN A 35 -16.06 3.82 28.14
N THR A 36 -17.13 4.43 27.63
CA THR A 36 -18.22 4.99 28.45
C THR A 36 -18.93 3.89 29.24
N LEU A 37 -19.38 2.83 28.55
CA LEU A 37 -20.04 1.68 29.19
C LEU A 37 -19.13 0.97 30.20
N SER A 38 -17.84 0.84 29.89
CA SER A 38 -16.83 0.26 30.77
C SER A 38 -16.67 1.07 32.06
N LYS A 39 -16.74 2.40 31.97
CA LYS A 39 -16.70 3.29 33.13
C LYS A 39 -17.95 3.15 33.99
N GLU A 40 -19.14 3.21 33.39
CA GLU A 40 -20.42 3.03 34.10
C GLU A 40 -20.50 1.67 34.81
N LEU A 41 -20.11 0.59 34.11
CA LEU A 41 -20.07 -0.75 34.69
C LEU A 41 -19.06 -0.86 35.84
N SER A 42 -17.93 -0.17 35.74
CA SER A 42 -16.90 -0.14 36.77
C SER A 42 -17.35 0.59 38.04
N GLU A 43 -18.28 1.54 37.94
CA GLU A 43 -18.83 2.28 39.09
C GLU A 43 -19.79 1.43 39.93
N ILE A 44 -20.48 0.47 39.31
CA ILE A 44 -21.45 -0.42 39.98
C ILE A 44 -20.89 -1.81 40.34
N SER A 45 -19.65 -2.10 39.94
CA SER A 45 -19.02 -3.42 40.11
C SER A 45 -18.16 -3.53 41.37
N PRO A 46 -18.01 -4.73 41.97
CA PRO A 46 -17.00 -4.97 43.01
C PRO A 46 -15.56 -4.72 42.50
N ASP A 47 -14.63 -4.36 43.39
CA ASP A 47 -13.26 -3.94 43.05
C ASP A 47 -12.49 -4.92 42.15
N GLY A 48 -12.67 -6.24 42.33
CA GLY A 48 -12.02 -7.26 41.51
C GLY A 48 -12.45 -7.24 40.04
N ASN A 49 -13.72 -6.92 39.77
CA ASN A 49 -14.26 -6.85 38.41
C ASN A 49 -13.83 -5.54 37.72
N LYS A 50 -13.73 -4.45 38.48
CA LYS A 50 -13.26 -3.15 37.99
C LYS A 50 -11.84 -3.23 37.41
N ALA A 51 -10.91 -3.89 38.11
CA ALA A 51 -9.54 -4.07 37.61
C ALA A 51 -9.50 -4.89 36.30
N GLN A 52 -10.34 -5.92 36.19
CA GLN A 52 -10.42 -6.75 34.99
C GLN A 52 -11.01 -5.99 33.79
N ILE A 53 -12.07 -5.19 34.02
CA ILE A 53 -12.71 -4.34 33.01
C ILE A 53 -11.70 -3.31 32.49
N GLN A 54 -11.00 -2.61 33.39
CA GLN A 54 -9.97 -1.64 33.01
C GLN A 54 -8.85 -2.30 32.18
N SER A 55 -8.33 -3.45 32.63
CA SER A 55 -7.27 -4.16 31.91
C SER A 55 -7.67 -4.57 30.49
N LYS A 56 -8.93 -5.02 30.28
CA LYS A 56 -9.45 -5.33 28.94
C LYS A 56 -9.58 -4.08 28.08
N MET A 57 -10.07 -2.98 28.66
CA MET A 57 -10.22 -1.70 27.97
C MET A 57 -8.86 -1.11 27.54
N ASP A 58 -7.86 -1.18 28.41
CA ASP A 58 -6.49 -0.74 28.12
C ASP A 58 -5.87 -1.56 26.99
N ASN A 59 -6.03 -2.89 27.04
CA ASN A 59 -5.54 -3.78 26.00
C ASN A 59 -6.20 -3.49 24.64
N LEU A 60 -7.53 -3.34 24.61
CA LEU A 60 -8.25 -3.02 23.38
C LEU A 60 -7.83 -1.66 22.81
N SER A 61 -7.70 -0.65 23.67
CA SER A 61 -7.24 0.69 23.27
C SER A 61 -5.82 0.63 22.68
N ASN A 62 -4.93 -0.16 23.27
CA ASN A 62 -3.58 -0.36 22.75
C ASN A 62 -3.56 -1.06 21.38
N ILE A 63 -4.38 -2.09 21.19
CA ILE A 63 -4.54 -2.78 19.90
C ILE A 63 -5.08 -1.80 18.85
N PHE A 64 -6.12 -1.04 19.19
CA PHE A 64 -6.72 -0.07 18.28
C PHE A 64 -5.74 1.05 17.88
N ASN A 65 -4.97 1.58 18.83
CA ASN A 65 -3.94 2.57 18.53
C ASN A 65 -2.85 2.00 17.59
N THR A 66 -2.40 0.77 17.83
CA THR A 66 -1.44 0.08 16.95
C THR A 66 -2.01 -0.10 15.54
N PHE A 67 -3.28 -0.48 15.43
CA PHE A 67 -3.98 -0.61 14.14
C PHE A 67 -4.06 0.75 13.42
N LYS A 68 -4.44 1.81 14.13
CA LYS A 68 -4.52 3.18 13.61
C LYS A 68 -3.17 3.66 13.07
N ASP A 69 -2.09 3.44 13.81
CA ASP A 69 -0.74 3.79 13.36
C ASP A 69 -0.35 3.02 12.10
N THR A 70 -0.71 1.74 12.03
CA THR A 70 -0.48 0.90 10.84
C THR A 70 -1.26 1.41 9.62
N VAL A 71 -2.55 1.75 9.79
CA VAL A 71 -3.37 2.29 8.70
C VAL A 71 -2.78 3.61 8.19
N LYS A 72 -2.31 4.48 9.09
CA LYS A 72 -1.67 5.74 8.72
C LYS A 72 -0.36 5.52 7.95
N GLU A 73 0.51 4.61 8.41
CA GLU A 73 1.74 4.24 7.68
C GLU A 73 1.40 3.73 6.28
N LYS A 74 0.41 2.84 6.15
CA LYS A 74 -0.04 2.34 4.84
C LYS A 74 -0.65 3.42 3.96
N GLU A 75 -1.36 4.39 4.52
CA GLU A 75 -1.87 5.53 3.76
C GLU A 75 -0.72 6.35 3.16
N GLU A 76 0.31 6.66 3.96
CA GLU A 76 1.49 7.40 3.51
C GLU A 76 2.25 6.63 2.41
N GLU A 77 2.42 5.31 2.55
CA GLU A 77 3.03 4.45 1.53
C GLU A 77 2.23 4.44 0.22
N VAL A 78 0.89 4.32 0.29
CA VAL A 78 0.01 4.35 -0.88
C VAL A 78 0.07 5.70 -1.56
N SER A 79 0.05 6.81 -0.81
CA SER A 79 0.18 8.16 -1.36
C SER A 79 1.53 8.37 -2.06
N SER A 80 2.64 7.96 -1.42
CA SER A 80 3.97 8.03 -2.05
C SER A 80 4.02 7.25 -3.36
N CYS A 81 3.33 6.10 -3.43
CA CYS A 81 3.25 5.30 -4.64
C CYS A 81 2.42 5.98 -5.75
N GLN A 82 1.38 6.74 -5.39
CA GLN A 82 0.63 7.59 -6.34
C GLN A 82 1.53 8.61 -6.99
N ASP A 83 2.28 9.33 -6.16
CA ASP A 83 3.13 10.43 -6.60
C ASP A 83 4.21 9.92 -7.56
N GLN A 84 4.91 8.85 -7.17
CA GLN A 84 5.94 8.22 -8.02
C GLN A 84 5.36 7.68 -9.33
N LEU A 85 4.15 7.10 -9.32
CA LEU A 85 3.46 6.66 -10.53
C LEU A 85 3.10 7.84 -11.43
N GLY A 86 2.66 8.96 -10.85
CA GLY A 86 2.36 10.20 -11.55
C GLY A 86 3.60 10.79 -12.23
N GLU A 87 4.71 10.90 -11.50
CA GLU A 87 5.97 11.37 -12.04
C GLU A 87 6.49 10.48 -13.17
N PHE A 88 6.46 9.16 -12.99
CA PHE A 88 6.86 8.20 -14.02
C PHE A 88 6.01 8.35 -15.28
N ARG A 89 4.68 8.45 -15.14
CA ARG A 89 3.76 8.65 -16.28
C ARG A 89 4.04 9.96 -17.01
N SER A 90 4.30 11.04 -16.27
CA SER A 90 4.63 12.35 -16.86
C SER A 90 5.93 12.30 -17.67
N ALA A 91 6.99 11.71 -17.09
CA ALA A 91 8.27 11.53 -17.77
C ALA A 91 8.12 10.64 -19.01
N ALA A 92 7.40 9.51 -18.89
CA ALA A 92 7.13 8.60 -19.99
C ALA A 92 6.38 9.31 -21.13
N SER A 93 5.31 10.04 -20.80
CA SER A 93 4.51 10.78 -21.77
C SER A 93 5.33 11.83 -22.50
N THR A 94 6.20 12.55 -21.78
CA THR A 94 7.06 13.57 -22.37
C THR A 94 8.04 12.95 -23.36
N LEU A 95 8.68 11.84 -22.99
CA LEU A 95 9.63 11.15 -23.86
C LEU A 95 8.94 10.50 -25.07
N THR A 96 7.77 9.89 -24.87
CA THR A 96 6.97 9.31 -25.96
C THR A 96 6.56 10.39 -26.97
N LYS A 97 6.06 11.53 -26.50
CA LYS A 97 5.69 12.63 -27.39
C LYS A 97 6.89 13.15 -28.19
N TRP A 98 8.04 13.32 -27.53
CA TRP A 98 9.26 13.72 -28.22
C TRP A 98 9.70 12.68 -29.27
N LEU A 99 9.58 11.38 -28.97
CA LEU A 99 9.89 10.32 -29.94
C LEU A 99 8.98 10.38 -31.16
N GLU A 100 7.68 10.60 -30.97
CA GLU A 100 6.71 10.74 -32.06
C GLU A 100 7.04 11.96 -32.94
N GLU A 101 7.25 13.13 -32.34
CA GLU A 101 7.63 14.36 -33.04
C GLU A 101 8.96 14.23 -33.78
N THR A 102 9.95 13.55 -33.18
CA THR A 102 11.28 13.36 -33.78
C THR A 102 11.22 12.37 -34.93
N ASN A 103 10.41 11.32 -34.81
CA ASN A 103 10.21 10.33 -35.86
C ASN A 103 9.57 10.95 -37.11
N GLU A 104 8.70 11.95 -36.97
CA GLU A 104 8.12 12.69 -38.11
C GLU A 104 9.15 13.55 -38.86
N LYS A 105 10.23 13.98 -38.18
CA LYS A 105 11.30 14.77 -38.81
C LYS A 105 12.30 13.93 -39.62
N VAL A 106 12.28 12.60 -39.47
CA VAL A 106 13.22 11.71 -40.16
C VAL A 106 12.92 11.72 -41.66
N PRO A 107 13.89 12.09 -42.52
CA PRO A 107 13.69 12.10 -43.97
C PRO A 107 13.33 10.71 -44.51
N VAL A 108 12.41 10.65 -45.48
CA VAL A 108 12.07 9.41 -46.16
C VAL A 108 13.16 9.08 -47.18
N VAL A 109 13.74 7.88 -47.07
CA VAL A 109 14.75 7.40 -48.03
C VAL A 109 14.10 7.17 -49.40
N GLN A 110 14.46 7.98 -50.39
CA GLN A 110 14.00 7.92 -51.78
C GLN A 110 15.15 8.28 -52.73
N PRO A 111 15.11 7.90 -54.03
CA PRO A 111 16.09 8.34 -55.02
C PRO A 111 16.14 9.87 -55.11
N SER A 112 17.30 10.44 -54.81
CA SER A 112 17.48 11.86 -54.52
C SER A 112 18.60 12.47 -55.37
N SER A 113 18.49 13.77 -55.64
CA SER A 113 19.60 14.56 -56.18
C SER A 113 20.70 14.75 -55.12
N GLU A 114 21.92 15.06 -55.53
CA GLU A 114 23.04 15.38 -54.62
C GLU A 114 22.68 16.50 -53.62
N LYS A 115 21.99 17.55 -54.11
CA LYS A 115 21.54 18.68 -53.26
C LYS A 115 20.46 18.31 -52.26
N SER A 116 19.60 17.33 -52.55
CA SER A 116 18.59 16.87 -51.58
C SER A 116 19.23 15.93 -50.56
N LEU A 117 20.17 15.10 -50.99
CA LEU A 117 20.95 14.24 -50.10
C LEU A 117 21.75 15.05 -49.06
N GLU A 118 22.33 16.18 -49.46
CA GLU A 118 23.07 17.05 -48.54
C GLU A 118 22.16 17.70 -47.48
N LYS A 119 20.92 18.06 -47.84
CA LYS A 119 19.92 18.54 -46.88
C LYS A 119 19.49 17.45 -45.92
N ASP A 120 19.24 16.24 -46.43
CA ASP A 120 18.85 15.09 -45.61
C ASP A 120 19.96 14.75 -44.61
N LEU A 121 21.23 14.82 -45.03
CA LEU A 121 22.37 14.64 -44.15
C LEU A 121 22.38 15.67 -43.02
N GLN A 122 22.18 16.96 -43.34
CA GLN A 122 22.13 18.02 -42.34
C GLN A 122 20.99 17.82 -41.33
N ILE A 123 19.81 17.38 -41.79
CA ILE A 123 18.67 17.04 -40.93
C ILE A 123 19.04 15.88 -40.01
N VAL A 124 19.56 14.77 -40.55
CA VAL A 124 19.90 13.56 -39.77
C VAL A 124 21.00 13.85 -38.75
N THR A 125 21.99 14.68 -39.08
CA THR A 125 23.02 15.11 -38.11
C THR A 125 22.40 15.89 -36.95
N GLY A 126 21.50 16.84 -37.22
CA GLY A 126 20.79 17.56 -36.15
C GLY A 126 19.91 16.65 -35.28
N LEU A 127 19.21 15.69 -35.90
CA LEU A 127 18.40 14.70 -35.17
C LEU A 127 19.28 13.78 -34.30
N LEU A 128 20.49 13.46 -34.75
CA LEU A 128 21.44 12.67 -33.97
C LEU A 128 21.93 13.43 -32.73
N ASP A 129 22.17 14.74 -32.85
CA ASP A 129 22.51 15.59 -31.71
C ASP A 129 21.34 15.68 -30.71
N GLU A 130 20.12 15.91 -31.21
CA GLU A 130 18.89 15.91 -30.39
C GLU A 130 18.73 14.56 -29.66
N TRP A 131 18.90 13.44 -30.37
CA TRP A 131 18.80 12.10 -29.80
C TRP A 131 19.83 11.88 -28.69
N THR A 132 21.09 12.24 -28.95
CA THR A 132 22.18 12.10 -27.98
C THR A 132 21.91 12.93 -26.72
N SER A 133 21.29 14.11 -26.87
CA SER A 133 20.91 14.96 -25.74
C SER A 133 19.83 14.37 -24.82
N LYS A 134 19.08 13.34 -25.26
CA LYS A 134 18.01 12.72 -24.45
C LYS A 134 18.49 11.69 -23.43
N GLY A 135 19.78 11.36 -23.41
CA GLY A 135 20.36 10.44 -22.41
C GLY A 135 19.90 10.71 -20.97
N PRO A 136 19.98 11.94 -20.44
CA PRO A 136 19.53 12.27 -19.09
C PRO A 136 18.04 12.03 -18.86
N ALA A 137 17.18 12.32 -19.83
CA ALA A 137 15.73 12.11 -19.70
C ALA A 137 15.37 10.61 -19.67
N VAL A 138 16.08 9.79 -20.45
CA VAL A 138 15.94 8.32 -20.40
C VAL A 138 16.43 7.77 -19.06
N GLN A 139 17.53 8.30 -18.53
CA GLN A 139 18.05 7.91 -17.21
C GLN A 139 17.08 8.30 -16.08
N ASP A 140 16.49 9.49 -16.14
CA ASP A 140 15.47 9.94 -15.20
C ASP A 140 14.24 9.01 -15.24
N LEU A 141 13.72 8.71 -16.44
CA LEU A 141 12.60 7.78 -16.61
C LEU A 141 12.90 6.39 -16.03
N ASN A 142 14.11 5.87 -16.27
CA ASN A 142 14.54 4.59 -15.71
C ASN A 142 14.61 4.64 -14.18
N SER A 143 15.16 5.72 -13.62
CA SER A 143 15.29 5.89 -12.16
C SER A 143 13.92 5.94 -11.49
N LYS A 144 12.97 6.71 -12.04
CA LYS A 144 11.58 6.75 -11.58
C LYS A 144 10.89 5.39 -11.71
N GLY A 145 11.12 4.68 -12.81
CA GLY A 145 10.59 3.34 -13.01
C GLY A 145 11.11 2.33 -11.97
N SER A 146 12.40 2.39 -11.64
CA SER A 146 12.99 1.56 -10.58
C SER A 146 12.41 1.87 -9.21
N ALA A 147 12.30 3.15 -8.84
CA ALA A 147 11.71 3.58 -7.56
C ALA A 147 10.27 3.08 -7.42
N LEU A 148 9.46 3.24 -8.47
CA LEU A 148 8.09 2.74 -8.50
C LEU A 148 8.01 1.22 -8.33
N CYS A 149 8.87 0.46 -9.03
CA CYS A 149 8.93 -1.01 -8.90
C CYS A 149 9.29 -1.44 -7.47
N SER A 150 10.26 -0.77 -6.83
CA SER A 150 10.63 -1.05 -5.44
C SER A 150 9.44 -0.84 -4.50
N LEU A 151 8.69 0.25 -4.66
CA LEU A 151 7.56 0.57 -3.80
C LEU A 151 6.38 -0.37 -4.02
N ILE A 152 6.06 -0.73 -5.26
CA ILE A 152 5.05 -1.76 -5.57
C ILE A 152 5.43 -3.09 -4.94
N THR A 153 6.69 -3.49 -5.04
CA THR A 153 7.18 -4.75 -4.43
C THR A 153 6.99 -4.73 -2.92
N PHE A 154 7.29 -3.61 -2.28
CA PHE A 154 7.12 -3.45 -0.84
C PHE A 154 5.64 -3.52 -0.42
N LEU A 155 4.75 -2.78 -1.11
CA LEU A 155 3.31 -2.74 -0.83
C LEU A 155 2.60 -4.08 -1.08
N THR A 156 3.04 -4.83 -2.09
CA THR A 156 2.43 -6.12 -2.47
C THR A 156 3.08 -7.33 -1.78
N SER A 157 4.14 -7.11 -1.01
CA SER A 157 4.77 -8.18 -0.25
C SER A 157 3.86 -8.67 0.88
N PRO A 158 3.73 -9.98 1.10
CA PRO A 158 3.05 -10.50 2.29
C PRO A 158 3.76 -9.97 3.54
N ALA A 159 3.00 -9.33 4.44
CA ALA A 159 3.57 -8.81 5.68
C ALA A 159 4.27 -9.93 6.46
N LYS A 160 5.55 -9.73 6.82
CA LYS A 160 6.19 -10.57 7.85
C LYS A 160 5.52 -10.22 9.18
N THR A 161 4.66 -11.11 9.66
CA THR A 161 4.03 -11.00 10.97
C THR A 161 5.11 -10.97 12.06
N LYS A 162 5.41 -9.77 12.58
CA LYS A 162 6.04 -9.65 13.89
C LYS A 162 4.98 -9.97 14.93
N THR A 163 4.83 -11.25 15.26
CA THR A 163 4.13 -11.67 16.47
C THR A 163 4.82 -11.04 17.68
N PRO A 164 4.10 -10.34 18.57
CA PRO A 164 4.61 -10.08 19.91
C PRO A 164 4.56 -11.41 20.68
N SER A 165 5.62 -12.20 20.56
CA SER A 165 5.82 -13.35 21.42
C SER A 165 6.24 -12.87 22.81
N LYS A 166 5.31 -12.92 23.77
CA LYS A 166 5.65 -13.16 25.18
C LYS A 166 4.71 -14.22 25.76
N SER A 167 5.17 -15.46 25.69
CA SER A 167 4.99 -16.52 26.69
C SER A 167 5.52 -16.03 28.05
N ALA A 168 5.22 -16.57 29.23
CA ALA A 168 4.27 -17.56 29.78
C ALA A 168 4.53 -17.59 31.31
N HIS A 169 3.56 -18.06 32.13
CA HIS A 169 3.66 -18.79 33.43
C HIS A 169 2.67 -18.27 34.49
N THR A 170 2.12 -19.04 35.43
CA THR A 170 1.64 -20.45 35.57
C THR A 170 0.96 -20.55 36.95
N ASN A 171 0.20 -21.64 37.13
CA ASN A 171 -0.10 -22.39 38.37
C ASN A 171 -1.40 -22.14 39.15
N GLY A 172 -2.08 -23.27 39.38
CA GLY A 172 -3.15 -23.48 40.35
C GLY A 172 -3.84 -24.82 40.12
N GLY A 173 -3.09 -25.92 40.26
CA GLY A 173 -3.61 -27.30 40.12
C GLY A 173 -4.43 -27.77 41.32
N GLY A 174 -5.27 -28.78 41.09
CA GLY A 174 -5.94 -29.58 42.11
C GLY A 174 -6.67 -30.78 41.49
N PRO A 175 -6.32 -32.03 41.81
CA PRO A 175 -6.91 -33.24 41.23
C PRO A 175 -8.13 -33.71 42.05
N GLY A 176 -9.19 -34.12 41.37
CA GLY A 176 -10.40 -34.65 42.01
C GLY A 176 -11.13 -35.64 41.11
N SER A 177 -10.80 -36.90 41.27
CA SER A 177 -11.45 -38.09 40.69
C SER A 177 -12.93 -38.19 41.09
N HIS A 178 -13.83 -38.55 40.16
CA HIS A 178 -14.73 -39.72 40.31
C HIS A 178 -15.67 -39.95 39.11
N SER A 179 -15.51 -41.15 38.52
CA SER A 179 -16.49 -42.12 37.98
C SER A 179 -17.88 -41.70 37.44
N TYR A 180 -18.13 -42.17 36.21
CA TYR A 180 -19.33 -42.84 35.65
C TYR A 180 -20.70 -42.60 36.30
N LEU A 181 -21.71 -42.30 35.46
CA LEU A 181 -23.00 -43.02 35.45
C LEU A 181 -23.72 -42.77 34.11
N THR A 182 -23.81 -43.83 33.30
CA THR A 182 -24.81 -43.98 32.25
C THR A 182 -26.18 -44.17 32.89
N ASN A 183 -27.23 -43.54 32.36
CA ASN A 183 -28.54 -44.19 32.38
C ASN A 183 -29.38 -43.82 31.16
N LYS A 184 -29.82 -44.89 30.52
CA LYS A 184 -30.77 -44.96 29.41
C LYS A 184 -32.21 -44.95 29.96
N ASP A 185 -33.08 -44.37 29.13
CA ASP A 185 -34.48 -44.73 28.86
C ASP A 185 -35.56 -44.57 29.94
N LYS A 186 -36.60 -43.81 29.56
CA LYS A 186 -38.05 -44.16 29.44
C LYS A 186 -38.83 -42.84 29.55
N LYS A 187 -39.79 -42.49 28.69
CA LYS A 187 -40.81 -43.26 27.98
C LYS A 187 -41.29 -42.46 26.78
#